data_AF-V2Z8X6-F1
#
_entry.id   AF-V2Z8X6-F1
#
_cell.length_a   1.000
_cell.length_b   1.000
_cell.length_c   1.000
_cell.angle_alpha   90.00
_cell.angle_beta   90.00
_cell.angle_gamma   90.00
#
_symmetry.space_group_name_H-M   'P 1'
#
loop_
_entity.id
_entity.type
_entity.pdbx_description
1 polymer ?
#
loop_
_entity_poly.entity_id
_entity_poly.type
_entity_poly.pdbx_seq_one_letter_code
_entity_poly.pdbx_strand_id
1 'polypeptide(L)'
;MKLGYNTKAIDPTYYVQMGIRNGNKTTTKNIEKIGKHSELLNITDNPLAYAKDYVARYNEKVNNTKQAKLEIRLDFTERVKHRNVQTSESTLQKHRLSLPSTFIQPS
;
A
#
# COMPACT_ATOMS: atom_id res chain seq x y z
N MET A 1 -5.90 9.74 9.15
CA MET A 1 -4.80 10.71 9.41
C MET A 1 -5.34 12.11 9.27
N LYS A 2 -4.67 13.09 9.88
CA LYS A 2 -5.10 14.50 9.89
C LYS A 2 -3.99 15.43 9.39
N LEU A 3 -4.37 16.59 8.91
CA LEU A 3 -3.42 17.66 8.58
C LEU A 3 -2.90 18.28 9.89
N GLY A 4 -1.58 18.35 10.04
CA GLY A 4 -0.91 19.05 11.14
C GLY A 4 -0.05 20.19 10.61
N TYR A 5 -0.17 21.36 11.22
CA TYR A 5 0.65 22.54 10.92
C TYR A 5 0.65 23.50 12.12
N ASN A 6 1.63 24.41 12.17
CA ASN A 6 1.71 25.44 13.19
C ASN A 6 0.96 26.69 12.73
N THR A 7 -0.16 27.02 13.35
CA THR A 7 -0.98 28.20 13.00
C THR A 7 -0.30 29.53 13.33
N LYS A 8 0.74 29.54 14.18
CA LYS A 8 1.47 30.75 14.59
C LYS A 8 2.68 31.06 13.72
N ALA A 9 3.09 30.14 12.85
CA ALA A 9 4.23 30.34 11.97
C ALA A 9 3.82 31.17 10.75
N ILE A 10 4.67 32.09 10.33
CA ILE A 10 4.48 32.89 9.10
C ILE A 10 4.53 31.98 7.86
N ASP A 11 5.42 30.98 7.87
CA ASP A 11 5.55 29.98 6.82
C ASP A 11 5.33 28.58 7.40
N PRO A 12 4.08 28.16 7.64
CA PRO A 12 3.80 26.88 8.26
C PRO A 12 4.17 25.74 7.33
N THR A 13 4.82 24.72 7.89
CA THR A 13 5.01 23.45 7.20
C THR A 13 3.83 22.54 7.47
N TYR A 14 3.27 21.97 6.40
CA TYR A 14 2.17 21.03 6.47
C TYR A 14 2.70 19.59 6.56
N TYR A 15 2.08 18.82 7.46
CA TYR A 15 2.42 17.43 7.72
C TYR A 15 1.18 16.55 7.72
N VAL A 16 1.34 15.30 7.31
CA VAL A 16 0.36 14.24 7.54
C VAL A 16 0.62 13.63 8.91
N GLN A 17 -0.32 13.77 9.83
CA GLN A 17 -0.22 13.25 11.19
C GLN A 17 -1.08 12.00 11.39
N MET A 18 -0.49 10.99 12.03
CA MET A 18 -1.16 9.76 12.41
C MET A 18 -1.09 9.56 13.92
N GLY A 19 -2.25 9.36 14.54
CA GLY A 19 -2.33 8.87 15.91
C GLY A 19 -2.13 7.36 15.93
N ILE A 20 -1.16 6.90 16.72
CA ILE A 20 -0.90 5.48 16.97
C ILE A 20 -1.08 5.23 18.47
N ARG A 21 -1.91 4.23 18.81
CA ARG A 21 -2.09 3.78 20.18
C ARG A 21 -1.10 2.66 20.48
N ASN A 22 -0.29 2.83 21.53
CA ASN A 22 0.60 1.80 22.04
C ASN A 22 0.18 1.47 23.48
N GLY A 23 -0.56 0.37 23.64
CA GLY A 23 -1.19 0.01 24.91
C GLY A 23 -2.16 1.09 25.41
N ASN A 24 -1.82 1.73 26.54
CA ASN A 24 -2.65 2.79 27.15
C ASN A 24 -2.29 4.22 26.70
N LYS A 25 -1.17 4.41 25.97
CA LYS A 25 -0.73 5.75 25.52
C LYS A 25 -1.07 5.97 24.04
N THR A 26 -1.57 7.15 23.72
CA THR A 26 -1.73 7.60 22.33
C THR A 26 -0.60 8.55 21.99
N THR A 27 0.14 8.25 20.91
CA THR A 27 1.20 9.11 20.40
C THR A 27 0.82 9.59 19.00
N THR A 28 1.14 10.84 18.68
CA THR A 28 0.97 11.37 17.32
C THR A 28 2.31 11.36 16.63
N LYS A 29 2.42 10.69 15.48
CA LYS A 29 3.61 10.70 14.64
C LYS A 29 3.34 11.46 13.34
N ASN A 30 4.35 12.16 12.85
CA ASN A 30 4.34 12.76 11.53
C ASN A 30 4.78 11.67 10.54
N ILE A 31 3.94 11.35 9.57
CA ILE A 31 4.19 10.28 8.59
C ILE A 31 4.90 10.84 7.38
N GLU A 32 4.47 12.01 6.91
CA GLU A 32 5.01 12.63 5.71
C GLU A 32 4.96 14.15 5.80
N LYS A 33 5.95 14.81 5.18
CA LYS A 33 6.02 16.27 5.04
C LYS A 33 5.46 16.63 3.67
N ILE A 34 4.40 17.44 3.65
CA ILE A 34 3.74 17.88 2.41
C ILE A 34 4.55 19.00 1.76
N GLY A 35 5.02 19.95 2.57
CA GLY A 35 5.75 21.14 2.10
C GLY A 35 5.49 22.35 2.97
N LYS A 36 6.22 23.44 2.72
CA LYS A 36 5.95 24.74 3.33
C LYS A 36 4.83 25.47 2.61
N HIS A 37 4.19 26.40 3.30
CA HIS A 37 3.14 27.23 2.72
C HIS A 37 3.62 28.01 1.50
N SER A 38 4.81 28.61 1.58
CA SER A 38 5.40 29.37 0.47
C SER A 38 5.72 28.50 -0.75
N GLU A 39 6.21 27.27 -0.52
CA GLU A 39 6.52 26.31 -1.59
C GLU A 39 5.25 25.89 -2.34
N LEU A 40 4.16 25.65 -1.60
CA LEU A 40 2.87 25.26 -2.14
C LEU A 40 2.18 26.40 -2.88
N LEU A 41 2.33 27.65 -2.40
CA LEU A 41 1.74 28.82 -3.03
C LEU A 41 2.28 29.06 -4.45
N ASN A 42 3.54 28.68 -4.71
CA ASN A 42 4.15 28.78 -6.04
C ASN A 42 3.56 27.79 -7.06
N ILE A 43 2.94 26.71 -6.59
CA ILE A 43 2.42 25.61 -7.42
C ILE A 43 0.89 25.67 -7.48
N THR A 44 0.24 26.21 -6.45
CA THR A 44 -1.22 26.19 -6.29
C THR A 44 -1.69 27.42 -5.51
N ASP A 45 -2.75 28.07 -6.00
CA ASP A 45 -3.29 29.30 -5.41
C ASP A 45 -3.82 29.12 -3.97
N ASN A 46 -4.19 27.89 -3.60
CA ASN A 46 -4.74 27.54 -2.30
C ASN A 46 -3.95 26.41 -1.61
N PRO A 47 -2.82 26.73 -0.93
CA PRO A 47 -1.94 25.74 -0.32
C PRO A 47 -2.63 24.90 0.76
N LEU A 48 -3.61 25.47 1.48
CA LEU A 48 -4.38 24.76 2.51
C LEU A 48 -5.32 23.70 1.92
N ALA A 49 -5.98 24.03 0.80
CA ALA A 49 -6.88 23.10 0.12
C ALA A 49 -6.08 21.91 -0.43
N TYR A 50 -4.96 22.20 -1.09
CA TYR A 50 -4.03 21.18 -1.58
C TYR A 50 -3.56 20.23 -0.46
N ALA A 51 -3.20 20.77 0.70
CA ALA A 51 -2.75 19.96 1.83
C ALA A 51 -3.88 19.06 2.40
N LYS A 52 -5.13 19.55 2.44
CA LYS A 52 -6.28 18.74 2.85
C LYS A 52 -6.53 17.58 1.86
N ASP A 53 -6.49 17.87 0.57
CA ASP A 53 -6.69 16.86 -0.48
C ASP A 53 -5.58 15.84 -0.50
N TYR A 54 -4.34 16.25 -0.20
CA TYR A 54 -3.21 15.35 -0.04
C TYR A 54 -3.45 14.36 1.12
N VAL A 55 -3.90 14.84 2.27
CA VAL A 55 -4.24 13.99 3.42
C VAL A 55 -5.42 13.05 3.10
N ALA A 56 -6.44 13.53 2.36
CA ALA A 56 -7.57 12.71 1.94
C ALA A 56 -7.12 11.56 1.02
N ARG A 57 -6.35 11.86 -0.02
CA ARG A 57 -5.75 10.86 -0.93
C ARG A 57 -4.88 9.86 -0.18
N TYR A 58 -4.11 10.33 0.81
CA TYR A 58 -3.26 9.46 1.62
C TYR A 58 -4.09 8.53 2.54
N ASN A 59 -5.22 9.01 3.09
CA ASN A 59 -6.15 8.19 3.86
C ASN A 59 -6.77 7.08 2.99
N GLU A 60 -7.20 7.40 1.77
CA GLU A 60 -7.76 6.42 0.83
C GLU A 60 -6.75 5.31 0.50
N LYS A 61 -5.52 5.70 0.17
CA LYS A 61 -4.43 4.73 -0.08
C LYS A 61 -4.22 3.81 1.11
N VAL A 62 -4.10 4.37 2.33
CA VAL A 62 -3.89 3.56 3.53
C VAL A 62 -5.09 2.66 3.85
N ASN A 63 -6.31 3.10 3.61
CA ASN A 63 -7.49 2.26 3.80
C ASN A 63 -7.52 1.10 2.81
N ASN A 64 -7.21 1.34 1.53
CA ASN A 64 -7.09 0.30 0.51
C ASN A 64 -5.96 -0.69 0.85
N THR A 65 -4.80 -0.21 1.30
CA THR A 65 -3.69 -1.09 1.71
C THR A 65 -3.96 -1.85 3.01
N LYS A 66 -4.71 -1.26 3.97
CA LYS A 66 -5.10 -1.96 5.21
C LYS A 66 -6.04 -3.13 4.95
N GLN A 67 -6.90 -3.05 3.93
CA GLN A 67 -7.74 -4.19 3.53
C GLN A 67 -6.91 -5.37 3.01
N ALA A 68 -5.69 -5.13 2.51
CA ALA A 68 -4.75 -6.19 2.10
C ALA A 68 -3.95 -6.80 3.27
N LYS A 69 -4.20 -6.38 4.52
CA LYS A 69 -3.54 -6.95 5.70
C LYS A 69 -4.24 -8.25 6.09
N LEU A 70 -3.87 -9.34 5.42
CA LEU A 70 -4.24 -10.71 5.79
C LEU A 70 -3.65 -11.03 7.18
N GLU A 71 -4.46 -10.95 8.24
CA GLU A 71 -4.09 -11.46 9.57
C GLU A 71 -4.05 -12.99 9.52
N ILE A 72 -2.89 -13.57 9.22
CA ILE A 72 -2.66 -15.00 9.40
C ILE A 72 -2.49 -15.25 10.90
N ARG A 73 -3.57 -15.67 11.56
CA ARG A 73 -3.52 -16.15 12.96
C ARG A 73 -2.96 -17.57 12.94
N LEU A 74 -1.68 -17.72 13.28
CA LEU A 74 -1.04 -19.01 13.51
C LEU A 74 -1.16 -19.35 14.99
N ASP A 75 -2.02 -20.32 15.31
CA ASP A 75 -2.13 -20.87 16.65
C ASP A 75 -1.07 -21.98 16.82
N PHE A 76 -0.12 -21.79 17.72
CA PHE A 76 0.99 -22.72 17.96
C PHE A 76 0.68 -23.76 19.05
N THR A 77 -0.54 -23.76 19.59
CA THR A 77 -0.96 -24.74 20.60
C THR A 77 -1.25 -26.12 19.99
N GLU A 78 -1.56 -26.20 18.70
CA GLU A 78 -1.77 -27.47 18.01
C GLU A 78 -0.46 -28.03 17.44
N ARG A 79 -0.07 -29.23 17.90
CA ARG A 79 1.06 -29.98 17.32
C ARG A 79 0.74 -30.33 15.87
N VAL A 80 1.59 -29.91 14.94
CA VAL A 80 1.49 -30.24 13.51
C VAL A 80 1.43 -31.76 13.34
N LYS A 81 0.29 -32.28 12.88
CA LYS A 81 0.18 -33.69 12.50
C LYS A 81 1.04 -33.90 11.26
N HIS A 82 2.02 -34.80 11.34
CA HIS A 82 2.87 -35.17 10.22
C HIS A 82 2.00 -35.85 9.14
N ARG A 83 1.62 -35.11 8.09
CA ARG A 83 1.04 -35.72 6.89
C ARG A 83 2.20 -36.08 5.99
N ASN A 84 2.38 -37.38 5.76
CA ASN A 84 3.41 -37.91 4.88
C ASN A 84 2.98 -37.75 3.41
N VAL A 85 2.78 -36.50 2.99
CA VAL A 85 2.45 -36.15 1.60
C VAL A 85 3.63 -35.37 1.04
N GLN A 86 4.57 -36.09 0.42
CA GLN A 86 5.49 -35.50 -0.53
C GLN A 86 4.71 -35.17 -1.81
N THR A 87 4.31 -33.92 -2.00
CA THR A 87 3.82 -33.47 -3.30
C THR A 87 4.36 -32.08 -3.61
N SER A 88 5.32 -32.04 -4.52
CA SER A 88 5.52 -30.95 -5.45
C SER A 88 5.61 -31.56 -6.85
N GLU A 89 4.47 -31.96 -7.42
CA GLU A 89 4.41 -32.20 -8.87
C GLU A 89 4.29 -30.85 -9.57
N SER A 90 5.44 -30.32 -10.00
CA SER A 90 5.46 -29.19 -10.94
C SER A 90 4.97 -29.68 -12.30
N THR A 91 3.73 -29.35 -12.67
CA THR A 91 3.25 -29.55 -14.04
C THR A 91 3.78 -28.40 -14.90
N LEU A 92 4.98 -28.55 -15.46
CA LEU A 92 5.43 -27.73 -16.59
C LEU A 92 4.54 -28.06 -17.80
N GLN A 93 3.48 -27.28 -18.02
CA GLN A 93 2.73 -27.31 -19.27
C GLN A 93 3.64 -26.80 -20.39
N LYS A 94 4.30 -27.73 -21.09
CA LYS A 94 4.96 -27.42 -22.37
C LYS A 94 3.87 -27.07 -23.37
N HIS A 95 3.65 -25.78 -23.62
CA HIS A 95 2.91 -25.34 -24.80
C HIS A 95 3.65 -25.85 -26.04
N ARG A 96 3.17 -26.96 -26.61
CA ARG A 96 3.61 -27.47 -27.91
C ARG A 96 3.04 -26.53 -28.96
N LEU A 97 3.88 -25.61 -29.46
CA LEU A 97 3.60 -24.88 -30.70
C LEU A 97 3.37 -25.92 -31.81
N SER A 98 2.13 -26.07 -32.26
CA SER A 98 1.80 -26.85 -33.44
C SER A 98 2.22 -26.05 -34.68
N LEU A 99 3.27 -26.50 -35.37
CA LEU A 99 3.54 -26.06 -36.72
C LEU A 99 2.56 -26.79 -37.66
N PRO A 100 1.80 -26.08 -38.51
CA PRO A 100 0.95 -26.73 -39.50
C PRO A 100 1.84 -27.38 -40.58
N SER A 101 1.80 -28.71 -40.65
CA SER A 101 2.35 -29.49 -41.76
C SER A 101 1.47 -29.27 -43.00
N THR A 102 1.96 -28.51 -43.98
CA THR A 102 1.30 -28.36 -45.28
C THR A 102 1.55 -29.64 -46.09
N PHE A 103 0.52 -30.47 -46.21
CA PHE A 103 0.53 -31.68 -47.02
C PHE A 103 0.32 -31.28 -48.49
N ILE A 104 1.36 -31.41 -49.32
CA ILE A 104 1.25 -31.30 -50.78
C ILE A 104 1.23 -32.73 -51.34
N GLN A 105 0.12 -33.13 -51.93
CA GLN A 105 0.03 -34.33 -52.76
C GLN A 105 0.43 -33.97 -54.20
N PRO A 106 1.35 -34.71 -54.86
CA PRO A 106 1.48 -34.64 -56.31
C PRO A 106 0.47 -35.60 -56.98
N SER A 107 -0.04 -35.13 -58.12
CA SER A 107 -0.88 -35.80 -59.11
C SER A 107 -0.25 -37.02 -59.76
#